data_AF-A0A958RJ76-F1
#
_entry.id   AF-A0A958RJ76-F1
#
_cell.length_a   1.000
_cell.length_b   1.000
_cell.length_c   1.000
_cell.angle_alpha   90.00
_cell.angle_beta   90.00
_cell.angle_gamma   90.00
#
_symmetry.space_group_name_H-M   'P 1'
#
loop_
_entity.id
_entity.type
_entity.pdbx_description
1 polymer ?
#
loop_
_entity_poly.entity_id
_entity_poly.type
_entity_poly.pdbx_seq_one_letter_code
_entity_poly.pdbx_strand_id
1 'polypeptide(L)' 'MEGNEKLGEKDLKFRIRISRKEAKESEYWLRLLMNLNERESVRIDKLRQEVNEIRKILSAILTKLK' A
#
# COMPACT_ATOMS: atom_id res chain seq x y z
N MET A 1 14.87 19.07 -27.93
CA MET A 1 14.53 18.85 -26.51
C MET A 1 13.40 17.84 -26.48
N GLU A 2 13.73 16.57 -26.32
CA GLU A 2 12.76 15.49 -26.15
C GLU A 2 13.41 14.49 -25.18
N GLY A 3 12.92 14.39 -23.94
CA GLY A 3 13.53 13.44 -23.00
C GLY A 3 13.17 13.53 -21.52
N ASN A 4 12.55 14.59 -21.02
CA ASN A 4 12.46 14.78 -19.55
C ASN A 4 11.11 14.52 -18.89
N GLU A 5 9.99 14.40 -19.62
CA GLU A 5 8.67 14.31 -18.96
C GLU A 5 8.15 12.87 -18.73
N LYS A 6 8.68 11.84 -19.40
CA LYS A 6 8.06 10.49 -19.41
C LYS A 6 8.77 9.40 -18.60
N LEU A 7 9.97 9.64 -18.08
CA LEU A 7 10.68 8.68 -17.23
C LEU A 7 10.21 8.76 -15.77
N GLY A 8 10.08 9.97 -15.22
CA GLY A 8 9.69 10.19 -13.82
C GLY A 8 8.29 9.68 -13.48
N GLU A 9 7.29 9.95 -14.32
CA GLU A 9 5.91 9.52 -14.05
C GLU A 9 5.73 8.00 -14.18
N LYS A 10 6.41 7.36 -15.13
CA LYS A 10 6.43 5.90 -15.27
C LYS A 10 7.11 5.23 -14.06
N ASP A 11 8.23 5.76 -13.60
CA ASP A 11 8.92 5.29 -12.40
C ASP A 11 8.05 5.48 -11.15
N LEU A 12 7.42 6.66 -11.01
CA LEU A 12 6.49 6.94 -9.91
C LEU A 12 5.31 5.96 -9.90
N LYS A 13 4.66 5.74 -11.04
CA LYS A 13 3.59 4.73 -11.19
C LYS A 13 4.08 3.33 -10.81
N PHE A 14 5.30 2.97 -11.21
CA PHE A 14 5.89 1.67 -10.88
C PHE A 14 6.13 1.52 -9.37
N ARG A 15 6.75 2.51 -8.71
CA ARG A 15 6.99 2.51 -7.26
C ARG A 15 5.70 2.44 -6.46
N ILE A 16 4.67 3.23 -6.82
CA ILE A 16 3.37 3.17 -6.15
C ILE A 16 2.71 1.79 -6.30
N ARG A 17 2.88 1.13 -7.46
CA ARG A 17 2.38 -0.25 -7.64
C ARG A 17 3.13 -1.25 -6.75
N ILE A 18 4.43 -1.08 -6.54
CA ILE A 18 5.21 -1.89 -5.59
C ILE A 18 4.69 -1.66 -4.17
N SER A 19 4.60 -0.41 -3.71
CA SER A 19 4.10 -0.11 -2.36
C SER A 19 2.68 -0.63 -2.11
N ARG A 20 1.81 -0.66 -3.12
CA ARG A 20 0.48 -1.31 -3.00
C ARG A 20 0.55 -2.82 -2.85
N LYS A 21 1.52 -3.49 -3.48
CA LYS A 21 1.74 -4.93 -3.30
C LYS A 21 2.28 -5.21 -1.90
N GLU A 22 3.27 -4.45 -1.45
CA GLU A 22 3.84 -4.55 -0.10
C GLU A 22 2.76 -4.33 0.97
N ALA A 23 1.92 -3.31 0.83
CA ALA A 23 0.81 -3.07 1.76
C ALA A 23 -0.19 -4.25 1.81
N LYS A 24 -0.44 -4.93 0.68
CA LYS A 24 -1.29 -6.14 0.65
C LYS A 24 -0.62 -7.31 1.38
N GLU A 25 0.69 -7.46 1.26
CA GLU A 25 1.45 -8.46 2.01
C GLU A 25 1.46 -8.14 3.51
N SER A 26 1.68 -6.87 3.90
CA SER A 26 1.59 -6.44 5.30
C SER A 26 0.21 -6.74 5.90
N GLU A 27 -0.88 -6.47 5.18
CA GLU A 27 -2.23 -6.80 5.62
C GLU A 27 -2.41 -8.31 5.86
N TYR A 28 -1.83 -9.14 4.98
CA TYR A 28 -1.84 -10.60 5.12
C TYR A 28 -1.09 -11.05 6.38
N TRP A 29 0.11 -10.51 6.61
CA TRP A 29 0.91 -10.82 7.81
C TRP A 29 0.20 -10.38 9.08
N LEU A 30 -0.42 -9.20 9.10
CA LEU A 30 -1.22 -8.74 10.24
C LEU A 30 -2.39 -9.68 10.52
N ARG A 31 -3.08 -10.18 9.49
CA ARG A 31 -4.15 -11.18 9.67
C ARG A 31 -3.64 -12.48 10.29
N LEU A 32 -2.47 -12.95 9.88
CA LEU A 32 -1.86 -14.14 10.50
C LEU A 32 -1.46 -13.88 11.95
N LEU A 33 -0.84 -12.73 12.24
CA LEU A 33 -0.47 -12.35 13.60
C LEU A 33 -1.68 -12.24 14.52
N MET A 34 -2.82 -11.74 14.02
CA MET A 34 -4.07 -11.65 14.77
C MET A 34 -4.55 -13.02 15.25
N ASN A 35 -4.49 -14.03 14.38
CA ASN A 35 -4.88 -15.41 14.71
C ASN A 35 -3.94 -16.06 15.73
N LEU A 36 -2.67 -15.63 15.80
CA LEU A 36 -1.68 -16.17 16.72
C LEU A 36 -1.61 -15.40 18.05
N ASN A 37 -2.16 -14.18 18.11
CA ASN A 37 -2.01 -13.27 19.24
C ASN A 37 -3.34 -12.55 19.55
N GLU A 38 -4.32 -13.30 20.05
CA GLU A 38 -5.67 -12.75 20.36
C GLU A 38 -5.63 -11.53 21.30
N ARG A 39 -4.69 -11.49 22.25
CA ARG A 39 -4.51 -10.36 23.19
C ARG A 39 -4.16 -9.05 22.48
N GLU A 40 -3.52 -9.11 21.32
CA GLU A 40 -3.14 -7.95 20.51
C GLU A 40 -4.15 -7.66 19.39
N SER A 41 -5.27 -8.39 19.32
CA SER A 41 -6.25 -8.32 18.22
C SER A 41 -6.73 -6.89 17.92
N VAL A 42 -7.03 -6.11 18.96
CA VAL A 42 -7.48 -4.71 18.81
C VAL A 42 -6.40 -3.83 18.18
N ARG A 43 -5.14 -3.99 18.59
CA ARG A 43 -4.01 -3.24 18.03
C ARG A 43 -3.74 -3.67 16.60
N ILE A 44 -3.77 -4.96 16.34
CA ILE A 44 -3.54 -5.52 15.00
C ILE A 44 -4.67 -5.09 14.04
N ASP A 45 -5.92 -5.04 14.50
CA ASP A 45 -7.03 -4.56 13.68
C ASP A 45 -6.87 -3.08 13.31
N LYS A 46 -6.45 -2.23 14.25
CA LYS A 46 -6.10 -0.83 13.95
C LYS A 46 -5.02 -0.72 12.86
N LEU A 47 -3.94 -1.48 12.98
CA LEU A 47 -2.88 -1.52 11.95
C LEU A 47 -3.42 -2.01 10.60
N ARG A 48 -4.33 -2.99 10.59
CA ARG A 48 -4.97 -3.45 9.35
C ARG A 48 -5.83 -2.35 8.71
N GLN A 49 -6.54 -1.56 9.50
CA GLN A 49 -7.30 -0.41 9.02
C GLN A 49 -6.38 0.64 8.40
N GLU A 50 -5.28 1.01 9.07
CA GLU A 50 -4.27 1.94 8.53
C GLU A 50 -3.67 1.45 7.21
N VAL A 51 -3.33 0.16 7.11
CA VAL A 51 -2.82 -0.44 5.86
C VAL A 51 -3.85 -0.33 4.73
N ASN A 52 -5.14 -0.54 5.02
CA ASN A 52 -6.21 -0.38 4.04
C ASN A 52 -6.35 1.09 3.58
N GLU A 53 -6.23 2.05 4.49
CA GLU A 53 -6.25 3.48 4.17
C GLU A 53 -5.07 3.88 3.27
N ILE A 54 -3.85 3.43 3.60
CA ILE A 54 -2.67 3.62 2.75
C ILE A 54 -2.93 3.06 1.35
N ARG A 55 -3.50 1.85 1.24
CA ARG A 55 -3.83 1.26 -0.07
C ARG A 55 -4.84 2.10 -0.85
N LYS A 56 -5.84 2.69 -0.19
CA LYS A 56 -6.81 3.60 -0.83
C LYS A 56 -6.13 4.87 -1.33
N ILE A 57 -5.27 5.48 -0.52
CA ILE A 57 -4.48 6.67 -0.91
C ILE A 57 -3.61 6.36 -2.14
N LEU A 58 -2.84 5.26 -2.10
CA LEU A 58 -2.01 4.86 -3.23
C LEU A 58 -2.83 4.55 -4.48
N SER A 59 -4.03 3.98 -4.33
CA SER A 59 -4.96 3.76 -5.45
C SER A 59 -5.46 5.08 -6.04
N ALA A 60 -5.81 6.04 -5.20
CA ALA A 60 -6.26 7.37 -5.64
C ALA A 60 -5.14 8.12 -6.37
N ILE A 61 -3.89 8.03 -5.89
CA ILE A 61 -2.74 8.62 -6.58
C ILE A 61 -2.56 7.97 -7.96
N LEU A 62 -2.61 6.64 -8.07
CA LEU A 62 -2.52 5.96 -9.37
C LEU A 62 -3.63 6.37 -10.34
N THR A 63 -4.86 6.57 -9.85
CA THR A 63 -5.97 7.05 -10.67
C THR A 63 -5.74 8.48 -11.16
N LYS A 64 -5.16 9.37 -10.32
CA LYS A 64 -4.82 10.74 -10.72
C LYS A 64 -3.63 10.81 -11.69
N LEU A 65 -2.73 9.84 -11.62
CA LEU A 65 -1.60 9.75 -12.54
C LEU A 65 -2.00 9.13 -13.90
N LYS A 66 -3.20 8.54 -14.06
CA LYS A 66 -3.66 8.05 -15.37
C LYS A 66 -3.86 9.20 -16.35
#